data_AF-A0A7R6WFA8-F1
#
_entry.id   AF-A0A7R6WFA8-F1
#
_cell.length_a   1.000
_cell.length_b   1.000
_cell.length_c   1.000
_cell.angle_alpha   90.00
_cell.angle_beta   90.00
_cell.angle_gamma   90.00
#
_symmetry.space_group_name_H-M   'P 1'
#
loop_
_entity.id
_entity.type
_entity.pdbx_description
1 polymer ?
#
loop_
_entity_poly.entity_id
_entity_poly.type
_entity_poly.pdbx_seq_one_letter_code
_entity_poly.pdbx_strand_id
1 'polypeptide(L)'
;MRRLAILVIIAIASMSSMAAAQTRQDKPGACSHAPAIMAAADFLLAEPAQFPNFWRDRYGDDAAYLKIRYGDLSHAEGSALLANLEKRSHPPQRIAELRLAYAKTADRAAMIAGMQPQPNAKSILPQLGLPALRVLVIEDGGDWLLGELGHLQTLDLYQALDAAKAIADALSVLDDEAKSQFAQRAENAGVWPLALEMRAVKDDLSDYVAYLDKLPPHKGNRTGFIRNALYSADLRPSFDISKQPAEVQALDRQNGMGPAIRQIGRLIDYAPQAAILLPLVNQTGDLRLGTTVAAALNAQIAGKQLDPVNDPDAVTTAMLDGIDHVLGHRDREDNLRHALIFEMGETAESFIDRALARSTLASFMQGNVAKPPPRPKLLTAALPWEQWVGLAGRLKAGEAIAPEDRIVAADLMIAADRPADALALLKTTGDWKTAVRRSHELALRLDRRCADLLRPPMPISRPLYRFEPR
;
A
#
# COMPACT_ATOMS: atom_id res chain seq x y z
N MET A 1 -1.69 -13.36 -56.67
CA MET A 1 -1.69 -11.96 -56.18
C MET A 1 -1.91 -11.98 -54.66
N ARG A 2 -0.85 -11.65 -53.91
CA ARG A 2 -0.81 -11.50 -52.45
C ARG A 2 -1.52 -10.21 -52.02
N ARG A 3 -2.36 -10.24 -50.97
CA ARG A 3 -2.69 -9.10 -50.09
C ARG A 3 -3.00 -9.67 -48.68
N LEU A 4 -1.98 -9.76 -47.82
CA LEU A 4 -1.65 -8.81 -46.74
C LEU A 4 -2.69 -8.83 -45.61
N ALA A 5 -2.46 -9.72 -44.65
CA ALA A 5 -2.99 -9.64 -43.29
C ALA A 5 -2.26 -8.52 -42.55
N ILE A 6 -3.01 -7.58 -41.98
CA ILE A 6 -2.48 -6.51 -41.14
C ILE A 6 -2.56 -7.00 -39.69
N LEU A 7 -1.41 -7.34 -39.13
CA LEU A 7 -1.20 -7.47 -37.69
C LEU A 7 -1.24 -6.06 -37.08
N VAL A 8 -2.24 -5.79 -36.23
CA VAL A 8 -2.26 -4.60 -35.38
C VAL A 8 -1.46 -4.92 -34.12
N ILE A 9 -0.22 -4.41 -34.06
CA ILE A 9 0.60 -4.41 -32.85
C ILE A 9 0.18 -3.17 -32.06
N ILE A 10 -0.51 -3.36 -30.93
CA ILE A 10 -0.81 -2.28 -29.99
C ILE A 10 0.45 -2.03 -29.16
N ALA A 11 1.19 -0.99 -29.50
CA ALA A 11 2.28 -0.48 -28.68
C ALA A 11 1.69 0.50 -27.64
N ILE A 12 1.59 0.07 -26.39
CA ILE A 12 1.28 0.95 -25.25
C ILE A 12 2.57 1.69 -24.90
N ALA A 13 2.77 2.87 -25.48
CA ALA A 13 3.82 3.80 -25.08
C ALA A 13 3.29 4.70 -23.96
N SER A 14 3.67 4.37 -22.74
CA SER A 14 3.43 5.13 -21.52
C SER A 14 4.25 6.43 -21.51
N MET A 15 3.58 7.58 -21.64
CA MET A 15 4.19 8.88 -21.31
C MET A 15 3.79 9.29 -19.90
N SER A 16 4.67 9.00 -18.95
CA SER A 16 4.51 9.34 -17.54
C SER A 16 4.67 10.84 -17.29
N SER A 17 3.79 11.37 -16.45
CA SER A 17 3.81 12.72 -15.90
C SER A 17 5.11 13.00 -15.12
N MET A 18 5.79 14.07 -15.51
CA MET A 18 6.99 14.59 -14.86
C MET A 18 6.65 15.26 -13.53
N ALA A 19 6.62 14.50 -12.43
CA ALA A 19 6.82 15.02 -11.06
C ALA A 19 7.05 13.91 -10.01
N ALA A 20 7.69 12.79 -10.35
CA ALA A 20 8.26 11.82 -9.39
C ALA A 20 9.19 10.83 -10.11
N ALA A 21 10.11 11.34 -10.92
CA ALA A 21 11.14 10.53 -11.56
C ALA A 21 12.43 10.56 -10.71
N GLN A 22 12.36 10.04 -9.48
CA GLN A 22 13.49 9.25 -9.00
C GLN A 22 13.40 7.93 -9.76
N THR A 23 14.44 7.62 -10.52
CA THR A 23 14.54 6.49 -11.45
C THR A 23 14.07 5.19 -10.80
N ARG A 24 12.80 4.83 -10.99
CA ARG A 24 12.34 3.45 -10.72
C ARG A 24 13.22 2.55 -11.58
N GLN A 25 14.00 1.69 -10.94
CA GLN A 25 14.93 0.85 -11.67
C GLN A 25 14.15 -0.23 -12.43
N ASP A 26 14.34 -0.28 -13.75
CA ASP A 26 13.73 -1.31 -14.62
C ASP A 26 14.15 -2.73 -14.21
N LYS A 27 15.28 -2.87 -13.53
CA LYS A 27 15.78 -4.12 -12.95
C LYS A 27 15.86 -4.00 -11.42
N PRO A 28 14.85 -4.47 -10.67
CA PRO A 28 14.85 -4.39 -9.20
C PRO A 28 16.12 -4.97 -8.56
N GLY A 29 16.63 -6.08 -9.08
CA GLY A 29 17.86 -6.73 -8.59
C GLY A 29 19.14 -5.91 -8.71
N ALA A 30 19.14 -4.80 -9.48
CA ALA A 30 20.29 -3.91 -9.60
C ALA A 30 20.40 -2.86 -8.47
N CYS A 31 19.40 -2.78 -7.57
CA CYS A 31 19.43 -1.86 -6.45
C CYS A 31 20.50 -2.24 -5.42
N SER A 32 21.18 -1.25 -4.85
CA SER A 32 22.17 -1.48 -3.76
C SER A 32 21.54 -2.14 -2.52
N HIS A 33 20.24 -1.94 -2.28
CA HIS A 33 19.52 -2.57 -1.18
C HIS A 33 18.90 -3.93 -1.52
N ALA A 34 19.00 -4.40 -2.78
CA ALA A 34 18.44 -5.69 -3.19
C ALA A 34 18.89 -6.87 -2.31
N PRO A 35 20.18 -6.99 -1.88
CA PRO A 35 20.60 -8.06 -0.98
C PRO A 35 19.88 -8.04 0.38
N ALA A 36 19.66 -6.85 0.95
CA ALA A 36 18.96 -6.71 2.23
C ALA A 36 17.46 -7.00 2.10
N ILE A 37 16.83 -6.58 0.99
CA ILE A 37 15.43 -6.91 0.65
C ILE A 37 15.26 -8.42 0.53
N MET A 38 16.14 -9.08 -0.23
CA MET A 38 16.12 -10.54 -0.41
C MET A 38 16.36 -11.28 0.90
N ALA A 39 17.32 -10.84 1.71
CA ALA A 39 17.60 -11.45 3.01
C ALA A 39 16.43 -11.29 3.99
N ALA A 40 15.68 -10.18 3.92
CA ALA A 40 14.46 -9.97 4.71
C ALA A 40 13.32 -10.85 4.18
N ALA A 41 13.15 -10.95 2.86
CA ALA A 41 12.19 -11.87 2.27
C ALA A 41 12.45 -13.32 2.67
N ASP A 42 13.71 -13.78 2.64
CA ASP A 42 14.09 -15.13 3.09
C ASP A 42 13.77 -15.37 4.56
N PHE A 43 13.96 -14.37 5.40
CA PHE A 43 13.61 -14.45 6.83
C PHE A 43 12.10 -14.56 7.04
N LEU A 44 11.32 -13.72 6.37
CA LEU A 44 9.86 -13.73 6.44
C LEU A 44 9.26 -15.03 5.91
N LEU A 45 9.91 -15.62 4.90
CA LEU A 45 9.51 -16.89 4.32
C LEU A 45 10.04 -18.09 5.12
N ALA A 46 10.86 -17.94 6.15
CA ALA A 46 11.32 -19.09 6.94
C ALA A 46 10.19 -19.58 7.86
N GLU A 47 9.95 -20.90 7.91
CA GLU A 47 9.03 -21.45 8.91
C GLU A 47 9.67 -21.37 10.31
N PRO A 48 9.01 -20.78 11.32
CA PRO A 48 9.56 -20.75 12.66
C PRO A 48 9.59 -22.17 13.25
N ALA A 49 10.80 -22.65 13.57
CA ALA A 49 11.04 -24.02 14.03
C ALA A 49 10.33 -24.41 15.35
N GLN A 50 9.84 -23.44 16.13
CA GLN A 50 9.36 -23.67 17.51
C GLN A 50 7.96 -23.12 17.82
N PHE A 51 7.27 -22.47 16.87
CA PHE A 51 6.01 -21.77 17.16
C PHE A 51 4.87 -22.22 16.23
N PRO A 52 4.32 -23.44 16.42
CA PRO A 52 3.26 -23.99 15.58
C PRO A 52 1.91 -23.29 15.77
N ASN A 53 1.72 -22.56 16.87
CA ASN A 53 0.46 -21.91 17.19
C ASN A 53 0.66 -20.40 17.37
N PHE A 54 0.03 -19.65 16.47
CA PHE A 54 -0.34 -18.24 16.57
C PHE A 54 0.55 -17.19 15.87
N TRP A 55 -0.15 -16.38 15.06
CA TRP A 55 0.27 -15.31 14.15
C TRP A 55 0.80 -15.76 12.78
N ARG A 56 -0.19 -16.11 11.94
CA ARG A 56 -0.27 -16.15 10.47
C ARG A 56 0.94 -15.52 9.76
N ASP A 57 1.38 -16.20 8.71
CA ASP A 57 2.28 -15.70 7.66
C ASP A 57 1.64 -14.51 6.93
N ARG A 58 1.59 -13.38 7.64
CA ARG A 58 0.89 -12.15 7.28
C ARG A 58 1.60 -11.40 6.15
N TYR A 59 2.91 -11.63 6.05
CA TYR A 59 3.81 -10.90 5.18
C TYR A 59 4.46 -11.80 4.13
N GLY A 60 4.14 -13.11 4.13
CA GLY A 60 4.75 -14.08 3.23
C GLY A 60 4.41 -13.88 1.76
N ASP A 61 3.21 -13.37 1.45
CA ASP A 61 2.85 -13.01 0.07
C ASP A 61 3.68 -11.82 -0.44
N ASP A 62 3.78 -10.73 0.33
CA ASP A 62 4.69 -9.62 0.02
C ASP A 62 6.16 -10.08 -0.10
N ALA A 63 6.63 -10.91 0.83
CA ALA A 63 7.99 -11.44 0.81
C ALA A 63 8.25 -12.34 -0.41
N ALA A 64 7.30 -13.21 -0.77
CA ALA A 64 7.38 -14.05 -1.96
C ALA A 64 7.42 -13.20 -3.24
N TYR A 65 6.57 -12.18 -3.31
CA TYR A 65 6.57 -11.25 -4.44
C TYR A 65 7.91 -10.50 -4.57
N LEU A 66 8.45 -9.95 -3.47
CA LEU A 66 9.77 -9.34 -3.47
C LEU A 66 10.85 -10.33 -3.89
N LYS A 67 10.83 -11.57 -3.37
CA LYS A 67 11.80 -12.61 -3.71
C LYS A 67 11.77 -12.97 -5.20
N ILE A 68 10.59 -13.11 -5.79
CA ILE A 68 10.42 -13.37 -7.22
C ILE A 68 11.01 -12.21 -8.05
N ARG A 69 10.75 -10.96 -7.65
CA ARG A 69 11.08 -9.78 -8.46
C ARG A 69 12.53 -9.30 -8.29
N TYR A 70 13.03 -9.24 -7.06
CA TYR A 70 14.43 -8.84 -6.77
C TYR A 70 15.41 -9.99 -7.01
N GLY A 71 14.97 -11.24 -6.85
CA GLY A 71 15.77 -12.43 -7.14
C GLY A 71 15.77 -12.85 -8.61
N ASP A 72 15.00 -12.17 -9.46
CA ASP A 72 14.82 -12.48 -10.88
C ASP A 72 14.51 -13.97 -11.13
N LEU A 73 13.62 -14.53 -10.30
CA LEU A 73 13.30 -15.95 -10.37
C LEU A 73 12.65 -16.28 -11.71
N SER A 74 13.11 -17.36 -12.34
CA SER A 74 12.44 -17.92 -13.50
C SER A 74 11.00 -18.33 -13.15
N HIS A 75 10.15 -18.48 -14.17
CA HIS A 75 8.76 -18.93 -13.94
C HIS A 75 8.71 -20.24 -13.14
N ALA A 76 9.58 -21.21 -13.48
CA ALA A 76 9.62 -22.49 -12.79
C ALA A 76 9.99 -22.34 -11.31
N GLU A 77 10.98 -21.51 -10.99
CA GLU A 77 11.43 -21.26 -9.62
C GLU A 77 10.37 -20.51 -8.81
N GLY A 78 9.75 -19.47 -9.39
CA GLY A 78 8.68 -18.73 -8.74
C GLY A 78 7.44 -19.60 -8.51
N SER A 79 7.04 -20.42 -9.49
CA SER A 79 5.91 -21.34 -9.33
C SER A 79 6.20 -22.39 -8.25
N ALA A 80 7.42 -22.93 -8.22
CA ALA A 80 7.84 -23.87 -7.19
C ALA A 80 7.84 -23.23 -5.79
N LEU A 81 8.31 -21.99 -5.66
CA LEU A 81 8.23 -21.21 -4.42
C LEU A 81 6.79 -21.10 -3.95
N LEU A 82 5.88 -20.59 -4.79
CA LEU A 82 4.47 -20.39 -4.43
C LEU A 82 3.74 -21.70 -4.13
N ALA A 83 4.08 -22.79 -4.84
CA ALA A 83 3.55 -24.12 -4.56
C ALA A 83 4.01 -24.68 -3.22
N ASN A 84 5.26 -24.43 -2.84
CA ASN A 84 5.79 -24.85 -1.53
C ASN A 84 5.16 -24.03 -0.39
N LEU A 85 4.93 -22.73 -0.59
CA LEU A 85 4.26 -21.87 0.40
C LEU A 85 2.80 -22.28 0.63
N GLU A 86 2.08 -22.69 -0.41
CA GLU A 86 0.70 -23.17 -0.29
C GLU A 86 0.61 -24.47 0.53
N LYS A 87 1.62 -25.35 0.44
CA LYS A 87 1.66 -26.65 1.13
C LYS A 87 2.02 -26.56 2.61
N ARG A 88 2.37 -25.37 3.12
CA ARG A 88 2.70 -25.19 4.53
C ARG A 88 1.50 -25.52 5.40
N SER A 89 1.78 -25.88 6.65
CA SER A 89 0.74 -26.02 7.68
C SER A 89 -0.13 -24.76 7.78
N HIS A 90 0.48 -23.60 7.54
CA HIS A 90 -0.17 -22.30 7.54
C HIS A 90 0.34 -21.47 6.35
N PRO A 91 -0.34 -21.50 5.19
CA PRO A 91 0.08 -20.75 4.01
C PRO A 91 -0.08 -19.22 4.18
N PRO A 92 0.65 -18.40 3.41
CA PRO A 92 0.47 -16.94 3.39
C PRO A 92 -0.97 -16.53 3.09
N GLN A 93 -1.43 -15.43 3.71
CA GLN A 93 -2.84 -15.02 3.65
C GLN A 93 -3.33 -14.79 2.21
N ARG A 94 -2.49 -14.23 1.34
CA ARG A 94 -2.84 -13.91 -0.05
C ARG A 94 -2.19 -14.85 -1.06
N ILE A 95 -1.78 -16.05 -0.65
CA ILE A 95 -1.06 -16.96 -1.54
C ILE A 95 -1.86 -17.32 -2.80
N ALA A 96 -3.19 -17.49 -2.66
CA ALA A 96 -4.06 -17.80 -3.79
C ALA A 96 -4.11 -16.66 -4.82
N GLU A 97 -4.24 -15.42 -4.36
CA GLU A 97 -4.21 -14.22 -5.22
C GLU A 97 -2.87 -14.11 -5.95
N LEU A 98 -1.76 -14.31 -5.22
CA LEU A 98 -0.40 -14.21 -5.78
C LEU A 98 -0.14 -15.30 -6.82
N ARG A 99 -0.62 -16.53 -6.58
CA ARG A 99 -0.52 -17.64 -7.54
C ARG A 99 -1.32 -17.39 -8.81
N LEU A 100 -2.56 -16.95 -8.68
CA LEU A 100 -3.39 -16.58 -9.82
C LEU A 100 -2.70 -15.49 -10.64
N ALA A 101 -2.19 -14.45 -9.99
CA ALA A 101 -1.48 -13.37 -10.66
C ALA A 101 -0.17 -13.80 -11.36
N TYR A 102 0.53 -14.80 -10.80
CA TYR A 102 1.82 -15.27 -11.33
C TYR A 102 1.69 -16.38 -12.39
N ALA A 103 0.58 -17.12 -12.40
CA ALA A 103 0.38 -18.24 -13.31
C ALA A 103 0.34 -17.78 -14.78
N LYS A 104 0.81 -18.65 -15.69
CA LYS A 104 0.61 -18.49 -17.13
C LYS A 104 -0.88 -18.48 -17.46
N THR A 105 -1.25 -17.89 -18.59
CA THR A 105 -2.66 -17.74 -19.00
C THR A 105 -3.43 -19.07 -18.97
N ALA A 106 -2.87 -20.13 -19.56
CA ALA A 106 -3.52 -21.45 -19.60
C ALA A 106 -3.68 -22.08 -18.19
N ASP A 107 -2.63 -21.98 -17.35
CA ASP A 107 -2.65 -22.52 -15.99
C ASP A 107 -3.64 -21.75 -15.11
N ARG A 108 -3.69 -20.41 -15.25
CA ARG A 108 -4.63 -19.55 -14.54
C ARG A 108 -6.08 -19.88 -14.91
N ALA A 109 -6.36 -20.03 -16.20
CA ALA A 109 -7.69 -20.43 -16.66
C ALA A 109 -8.12 -21.78 -16.06
N ALA A 110 -7.21 -22.77 -16.02
CA ALA A 110 -7.46 -24.06 -15.40
C ALA A 110 -7.70 -23.95 -13.88
N MET A 111 -6.91 -23.12 -13.18
CA MET A 111 -7.12 -22.84 -11.75
C MET A 111 -8.49 -22.24 -11.49
N ILE A 112 -8.87 -21.20 -12.25
CA ILE A 112 -10.16 -20.51 -12.14
C ILE A 112 -11.32 -21.47 -12.42
N ALA A 113 -11.22 -22.30 -13.46
CA ALA A 113 -12.24 -23.30 -13.79
C ALA A 113 -12.44 -24.35 -12.68
N GLY A 114 -11.40 -24.63 -11.89
CA GLY A 114 -11.46 -25.54 -10.73
C GLY A 114 -11.98 -24.89 -9.44
N MET A 115 -12.12 -23.57 -9.39
CA MET A 115 -12.61 -22.87 -8.20
C MET A 115 -14.10 -23.08 -8.00
N GLN A 116 -14.51 -23.16 -6.74
CA GLN A 116 -15.92 -23.10 -6.35
C GLN A 116 -16.19 -21.79 -5.60
N PRO A 117 -17.39 -21.20 -5.74
CA PRO A 117 -17.79 -20.08 -4.91
C PRO A 117 -17.71 -20.43 -3.42
N GLN A 118 -17.29 -19.49 -2.59
CA GLN A 118 -17.37 -19.64 -1.13
C GLN A 118 -18.82 -19.85 -0.66
N PRO A 119 -19.04 -20.39 0.56
CA PRO A 119 -20.38 -20.48 1.13
C PRO A 119 -21.10 -19.13 1.07
N ASN A 120 -22.34 -19.13 0.56
CA ASN A 120 -23.19 -17.94 0.34
C ASN A 120 -22.77 -17.00 -0.81
N ALA A 121 -21.65 -17.25 -1.50
CA ALA A 121 -21.29 -16.50 -2.70
C ALA A 121 -21.98 -17.08 -3.94
N LYS A 122 -22.35 -16.21 -4.89
CA LYS A 122 -22.95 -16.61 -6.18
C LYS A 122 -21.93 -16.74 -7.31
N SER A 123 -20.70 -16.29 -7.08
CA SER A 123 -19.61 -16.30 -8.03
C SER A 123 -18.28 -16.40 -7.29
N ILE A 124 -17.24 -16.80 -8.01
CA ILE A 124 -15.86 -16.77 -7.55
C ILE A 124 -15.22 -15.38 -7.66
N LEU A 125 -15.83 -14.43 -8.40
CA LEU A 125 -15.23 -13.11 -8.63
C LEU A 125 -14.77 -12.39 -7.34
N PRO A 126 -15.55 -12.35 -6.25
CA PRO A 126 -15.10 -11.71 -5.00
C PRO A 126 -13.87 -12.36 -4.36
N GLN A 127 -13.54 -13.61 -4.73
CA GLN A 127 -12.45 -14.38 -4.13
C GLN A 127 -11.12 -14.34 -4.92
N LEU A 128 -11.11 -13.72 -6.11
CA LEU A 128 -9.92 -13.67 -6.97
C LEU A 128 -8.85 -12.69 -6.45
N GLY A 129 -9.26 -11.63 -5.75
CA GLY A 129 -8.37 -10.58 -5.25
C GLY A 129 -7.82 -9.66 -6.34
N LEU A 130 -7.36 -8.46 -5.94
CA LEU A 130 -6.96 -7.39 -6.87
C LEU A 130 -5.87 -7.82 -7.88
N PRO A 131 -4.80 -8.53 -7.49
CA PRO A 131 -3.76 -8.94 -8.44
C PRO A 131 -4.27 -9.84 -9.57
N ALA A 132 -5.13 -10.82 -9.24
CA ALA A 132 -5.70 -11.73 -10.22
C ALA A 132 -6.68 -11.00 -11.16
N LEU A 133 -7.55 -10.14 -10.60
CA LEU A 133 -8.48 -9.33 -11.38
C LEU A 133 -7.75 -8.45 -12.41
N ARG A 134 -6.67 -7.78 -11.99
CA ARG A 134 -5.85 -6.96 -12.89
C ARG A 134 -5.30 -7.78 -14.06
N VAL A 135 -4.67 -8.92 -13.77
CA VAL A 135 -3.96 -9.67 -14.81
C VAL A 135 -4.92 -10.33 -15.80
N LEU A 136 -6.14 -10.70 -15.37
CA LEU A 136 -7.20 -11.16 -16.27
C LEU A 136 -7.57 -10.08 -17.29
N VAL A 137 -7.74 -8.84 -16.84
CA VAL A 137 -8.05 -7.72 -17.76
C VAL A 137 -6.93 -7.48 -18.77
N ILE A 138 -5.67 -7.66 -18.37
CA ILE A 138 -4.52 -7.45 -19.27
C ILE A 138 -4.38 -8.59 -20.29
N GLU A 139 -4.76 -9.83 -19.93
CA GLU A 139 -4.62 -11.00 -20.80
C GLU A 139 -5.60 -11.05 -21.97
N ASP A 140 -6.89 -10.88 -21.70
CA ASP A 140 -7.95 -11.03 -22.70
C ASP A 140 -8.75 -9.74 -22.90
N GLY A 141 -8.20 -8.62 -22.43
CA GLY A 141 -8.92 -7.36 -22.39
C GLY A 141 -10.07 -7.34 -21.38
N GLY A 142 -10.23 -8.36 -20.53
CA GLY A 142 -11.31 -8.48 -19.56
C GLY A 142 -12.59 -9.14 -20.10
N ASP A 143 -12.55 -9.80 -21.25
CA ASP A 143 -13.74 -10.40 -21.85
C ASP A 143 -14.39 -11.46 -20.94
N TRP A 144 -13.59 -12.35 -20.34
CA TRP A 144 -14.12 -13.33 -19.38
C TRP A 144 -14.73 -12.65 -18.15
N LEU A 145 -14.06 -11.63 -17.61
CA LEU A 145 -14.55 -10.87 -16.44
C LEU A 145 -15.87 -10.16 -16.73
N LEU A 146 -16.03 -9.58 -17.92
CA LEU A 146 -17.28 -8.94 -18.33
C LEU A 146 -18.42 -9.96 -18.41
N GLY A 147 -18.17 -11.14 -18.97
CA GLY A 147 -19.16 -12.23 -19.02
C GLY A 147 -19.61 -12.69 -17.63
N GLU A 148 -18.64 -12.98 -16.74
CA GLU A 148 -18.93 -13.42 -15.37
C GLU A 148 -19.63 -12.34 -14.55
N LEU A 149 -19.21 -11.08 -14.68
CA LEU A 149 -19.82 -9.99 -13.94
C LEU A 149 -21.23 -9.66 -14.46
N GLY A 150 -21.44 -9.75 -15.77
CA GLY A 150 -22.77 -9.66 -16.38
C GLY A 150 -23.71 -10.74 -15.87
N HIS A 151 -23.22 -11.98 -15.73
CA HIS A 151 -23.99 -13.06 -15.12
C HIS A 151 -24.28 -12.76 -13.64
N LEU A 152 -23.26 -12.41 -12.86
CA LEU A 152 -23.39 -12.13 -11.42
C LEU A 152 -24.38 -11.00 -11.15
N GLN A 153 -24.39 -9.94 -11.96
CA GLN A 153 -25.35 -8.83 -11.86
C GLN A 153 -26.80 -9.31 -11.93
N THR A 154 -27.09 -10.37 -12.68
CA THR A 154 -28.44 -10.94 -12.78
C THR A 154 -28.81 -11.82 -11.58
N LEU A 155 -27.82 -12.41 -10.91
CA LEU A 155 -28.03 -13.30 -9.76
C LEU A 155 -28.05 -12.55 -8.43
N ASP A 156 -27.12 -11.61 -8.26
CA ASP A 156 -26.89 -10.85 -7.03
C ASP A 156 -26.21 -9.52 -7.37
N LEU A 157 -27.02 -8.47 -7.48
CA LEU A 157 -26.54 -7.13 -7.80
C LEU A 157 -25.57 -6.58 -6.74
N TYR A 158 -25.74 -6.95 -5.47
CA TYR A 158 -24.87 -6.46 -4.40
C TYR A 158 -23.46 -7.04 -4.56
N GLN A 159 -23.34 -8.36 -4.75
CA GLN A 159 -22.05 -8.98 -5.04
C GLN A 159 -21.45 -8.48 -6.36
N ALA A 160 -22.26 -8.17 -7.36
CA ALA A 160 -21.78 -7.58 -8.60
C ALA A 160 -21.20 -6.17 -8.41
N LEU A 161 -21.82 -5.32 -7.59
CA LEU A 161 -21.29 -3.99 -7.25
C LEU A 161 -19.96 -4.11 -6.50
N ASP A 162 -19.87 -5.01 -5.52
CA ASP A 162 -18.63 -5.25 -4.77
C ASP A 162 -17.51 -5.77 -5.69
N ALA A 163 -17.81 -6.71 -6.59
CA ALA A 163 -16.84 -7.22 -7.56
C ALA A 163 -16.42 -6.16 -8.59
N ALA A 164 -17.37 -5.34 -9.07
CA ALA A 164 -17.08 -4.23 -9.98
C ALA A 164 -16.13 -3.21 -9.35
N LYS A 165 -16.36 -2.87 -8.08
CA LYS A 165 -15.47 -1.99 -7.31
C LYS A 165 -14.07 -2.58 -7.17
N ALA A 166 -13.96 -3.87 -6.83
CA ALA A 166 -12.67 -4.54 -6.73
C ALA A 166 -11.91 -4.57 -8.07
N ILE A 167 -12.60 -4.75 -9.20
CA ILE A 167 -12.00 -4.66 -10.53
C ILE A 167 -11.53 -3.22 -10.80
N ALA A 168 -12.35 -2.21 -10.52
CA ALA A 168 -11.98 -0.81 -10.71
C ALA A 168 -10.76 -0.41 -9.84
N ASP A 169 -10.71 -0.85 -8.59
CA ASP A 169 -9.57 -0.63 -7.70
C ASP A 169 -8.29 -1.29 -8.24
N ALA A 170 -8.38 -2.52 -8.77
CA ALA A 170 -7.27 -3.24 -9.39
C ALA A 170 -6.72 -2.55 -10.66
N LEU A 171 -7.57 -1.78 -11.34
CA LEU A 171 -7.27 -1.03 -12.57
C LEU A 171 -7.05 0.47 -12.34
N SER A 172 -7.14 0.95 -11.11
CA SER A 172 -7.02 2.38 -10.77
C SER A 172 -5.68 3.01 -11.19
N VAL A 173 -4.64 2.18 -11.31
CA VAL A 173 -3.29 2.55 -11.73
C VAL A 173 -3.14 2.77 -13.25
N LEU A 174 -4.15 2.42 -14.04
CA LEU A 174 -4.16 2.71 -15.47
C LEU A 174 -4.37 4.22 -15.71
N ASP A 175 -4.03 4.69 -16.91
CA ASP A 175 -4.40 6.05 -17.30
C ASP A 175 -5.92 6.19 -17.52
N ASP A 176 -6.41 7.42 -17.52
CA ASP A 176 -7.83 7.70 -17.64
C ASP A 176 -8.41 7.34 -19.02
N GLU A 177 -7.57 7.25 -20.06
CA GLU A 177 -7.98 6.79 -21.39
C GLU A 177 -8.28 5.29 -21.37
N ALA A 178 -7.37 4.47 -20.85
CA ALA A 178 -7.57 3.03 -20.69
C ALA A 178 -8.77 2.72 -19.77
N LYS A 179 -8.95 3.49 -18.68
CA LYS A 179 -10.15 3.38 -17.83
C LYS A 179 -11.42 3.70 -18.62
N SER A 180 -11.40 4.73 -19.46
CA SER A 180 -12.55 5.14 -20.28
C SER A 180 -12.90 4.09 -21.34
N GLN A 181 -11.90 3.53 -22.01
CA GLN A 181 -12.08 2.45 -22.98
C GLN A 181 -12.69 1.21 -22.33
N PHE A 182 -12.22 0.82 -21.14
CA PHE A 182 -12.76 -0.33 -20.42
C PHE A 182 -14.18 -0.04 -19.88
N ALA A 183 -14.44 1.17 -19.39
CA ALA A 183 -15.77 1.60 -18.98
C ALA A 183 -16.79 1.55 -20.14
N GLN A 184 -16.39 1.95 -21.35
CA GLN A 184 -17.22 1.87 -22.54
C GLN A 184 -17.48 0.43 -22.97
N ARG A 185 -16.48 -0.46 -22.88
CA ARG A 185 -16.66 -1.88 -23.15
C ARG A 185 -17.64 -2.53 -22.17
N ALA A 186 -17.51 -2.22 -20.89
CA ALA A 186 -18.45 -2.69 -19.86
C ALA A 186 -19.88 -2.21 -20.14
N GLU A 187 -20.06 -0.95 -20.52
CA GLU A 187 -21.36 -0.39 -20.91
C GLU A 187 -21.94 -1.13 -22.13
N ASN A 188 -21.13 -1.34 -23.19
CA ASN A 188 -21.55 -2.07 -24.39
C ASN A 188 -21.93 -3.53 -24.11
N ALA A 189 -21.30 -4.15 -23.10
CA ALA A 189 -21.62 -5.50 -22.63
C ALA A 189 -22.83 -5.54 -21.68
N GLY A 190 -23.45 -4.41 -21.35
CA GLY A 190 -24.57 -4.33 -20.39
C GLY A 190 -24.17 -4.50 -18.92
N VAL A 191 -22.87 -4.45 -18.62
CA VAL A 191 -22.29 -4.61 -17.28
C VAL A 191 -22.16 -3.24 -16.62
N TRP A 192 -23.32 -2.65 -16.30
CA TRP A 192 -23.38 -1.27 -15.82
C TRP A 192 -22.66 -0.99 -14.50
N PRO A 193 -22.56 -1.90 -13.51
CA PRO A 193 -21.82 -1.67 -12.27
C PRO A 193 -20.35 -1.37 -12.55
N LEU A 194 -19.72 -2.16 -13.43
CA LEU A 194 -18.32 -1.93 -13.80
C LEU A 194 -18.15 -0.68 -14.65
N ALA A 195 -19.07 -0.42 -15.56
CA ALA A 195 -19.07 0.83 -16.33
C ALA A 195 -19.15 2.07 -15.43
N LEU A 196 -19.88 1.98 -14.31
CA LEU A 196 -19.99 3.03 -13.30
C LEU A 196 -18.70 3.16 -12.47
N GLU A 197 -18.20 2.06 -11.89
CA GLU A 197 -17.03 2.05 -11.01
C GLU A 197 -15.74 2.46 -11.77
N MET A 198 -15.58 2.03 -13.02
CA MET A 198 -14.45 2.45 -13.86
C MET A 198 -14.42 3.96 -14.12
N ARG A 199 -15.60 4.60 -14.19
CA ARG A 199 -15.70 6.06 -14.30
C ARG A 199 -15.45 6.75 -12.96
N ALA A 200 -15.77 6.12 -11.85
CA ALA A 200 -15.49 6.65 -10.51
C ALA A 200 -13.98 6.72 -10.21
N VAL A 201 -13.21 5.76 -10.70
CA VAL A 201 -11.75 5.70 -10.50
C VAL A 201 -10.93 6.61 -11.44
N LYS A 202 -11.59 7.43 -12.28
CA LYS A 202 -10.98 8.53 -13.05
C LYS A 202 -10.82 9.80 -12.23
N ASP A 203 -9.81 10.62 -12.55
CA ASP A 203 -9.59 11.91 -11.87
C ASP A 203 -10.65 12.96 -12.23
N ASP A 204 -11.21 12.88 -13.44
CA ASP A 204 -12.36 13.68 -13.88
C ASP A 204 -13.67 12.90 -13.71
N LEU A 205 -14.53 13.38 -12.82
CA LEU A 205 -15.84 12.78 -12.52
C LEU A 205 -16.95 13.22 -13.48
N SER A 206 -16.66 14.01 -14.53
CA SER A 206 -17.66 14.47 -15.50
C SER A 206 -18.40 13.32 -16.16
N ASP A 207 -17.68 12.31 -16.65
CA ASP A 207 -18.29 11.13 -17.27
C ASP A 207 -19.08 10.29 -16.27
N TYR A 208 -18.61 10.21 -15.01
CA TYR A 208 -19.31 9.51 -13.95
C TYR A 208 -20.68 10.17 -13.68
N VAL A 209 -20.68 11.48 -13.47
CA VAL A 209 -21.87 12.29 -13.19
C VAL A 209 -22.87 12.24 -14.34
N ALA A 210 -22.41 12.26 -15.59
CA ALA A 210 -23.25 12.12 -16.77
C ALA A 210 -23.82 10.69 -16.91
N TYR A 211 -23.05 9.67 -16.55
CA TYR A 211 -23.48 8.27 -16.64
C TYR A 211 -24.58 7.93 -15.62
N LEU A 212 -24.64 8.62 -14.48
CA LEU A 212 -25.71 8.44 -13.47
C LEU A 212 -27.12 8.60 -14.06
N ASP A 213 -27.30 9.44 -15.08
CA ASP A 213 -28.61 9.66 -15.72
C ASP A 213 -29.07 8.49 -16.59
N LYS A 214 -28.11 7.65 -17.02
CA LYS A 214 -28.35 6.45 -17.84
C LYS A 214 -28.54 5.18 -17.01
N LEU A 215 -28.29 5.24 -15.71
CA LEU A 215 -28.37 4.05 -14.86
C LEU A 215 -29.79 3.48 -14.84
N PRO A 216 -29.94 2.14 -14.82
CA PRO A 216 -31.22 1.50 -14.54
C PRO A 216 -31.78 1.99 -13.19
N PRO A 217 -33.10 1.97 -12.97
CA PRO A 217 -33.81 2.92 -12.12
C PRO A 217 -33.48 2.80 -10.61
N HIS A 218 -32.32 3.27 -10.19
CA HIS A 218 -31.97 3.64 -8.82
C HIS A 218 -32.20 5.15 -8.62
N LYS A 219 -33.37 5.64 -9.09
CA LYS A 219 -33.77 7.05 -9.21
C LYS A 219 -33.79 7.87 -7.88
N GLY A 220 -33.24 7.36 -6.79
CA GLY A 220 -33.32 8.00 -5.47
C GLY A 220 -32.00 8.50 -4.85
N ASN A 221 -30.83 8.06 -5.31
CA ASN A 221 -29.57 8.31 -4.56
C ASN A 221 -28.40 8.85 -5.41
N ARG A 222 -28.68 9.74 -6.37
CA ARG A 222 -27.62 10.44 -7.14
C ARG A 222 -26.59 11.10 -6.23
N THR A 223 -27.07 11.83 -5.22
CA THR A 223 -26.22 12.48 -4.22
C THR A 223 -25.31 11.51 -3.47
N GLY A 224 -25.82 10.33 -3.07
CA GLY A 224 -25.01 9.33 -2.40
C GLY A 224 -23.96 8.70 -3.31
N PHE A 225 -24.29 8.44 -4.59
CA PHE A 225 -23.31 7.99 -5.58
C PHE A 225 -22.17 8.99 -5.73
N ILE A 226 -22.49 10.28 -5.95
CA ILE A 226 -21.47 11.32 -6.08
C ILE A 226 -20.66 11.46 -4.79
N ARG A 227 -21.28 11.42 -3.61
CA ARG A 227 -20.56 11.52 -2.33
C ARG A 227 -19.60 10.36 -2.13
N ASN A 228 -19.99 9.14 -2.49
CA ASN A 228 -19.12 7.96 -2.39
C ASN A 228 -17.93 8.05 -3.35
N ALA A 229 -18.18 8.44 -4.61
CA ALA A 229 -17.11 8.65 -5.59
C ALA A 229 -16.16 9.78 -5.16
N LEU A 230 -16.71 10.88 -4.65
CA LEU A 230 -15.94 12.03 -4.16
C LEU A 230 -15.03 11.65 -2.99
N TYR A 231 -15.49 10.85 -2.03
CA TYR A 231 -14.67 10.42 -0.90
C TYR A 231 -13.41 9.65 -1.34
N SER A 232 -13.57 8.70 -2.28
CA SER A 232 -12.44 7.99 -2.87
C SER A 232 -11.58 8.90 -3.73
N ALA A 233 -12.20 9.82 -4.47
CA ALA A 233 -11.51 10.78 -5.31
C ALA A 233 -10.61 11.73 -4.52
N ASP A 234 -11.07 12.18 -3.35
CA ASP A 234 -10.32 13.08 -2.48
C ASP A 234 -9.01 12.48 -1.99
N LEU A 235 -8.88 11.14 -1.94
CA LEU A 235 -7.61 10.53 -1.57
C LEU A 235 -6.58 10.54 -2.71
N ARG A 236 -6.99 10.73 -3.96
CA ARG A 236 -6.09 10.62 -5.12
C ARG A 236 -5.22 11.88 -5.28
N PRO A 237 -3.89 11.75 -5.47
CA PRO A 237 -2.99 12.90 -5.54
C PRO A 237 -3.28 13.88 -6.69
N SER A 238 -3.73 13.36 -7.83
CA SER A 238 -4.02 14.10 -9.06
C SER A 238 -5.43 14.69 -9.10
N PHE A 239 -6.29 14.38 -8.14
CA PHE A 239 -7.65 14.88 -8.10
C PHE A 239 -7.71 16.38 -7.80
N ASP A 240 -8.38 17.13 -8.68
CA ASP A 240 -8.56 18.57 -8.57
C ASP A 240 -10.05 18.92 -8.54
N ILE A 241 -10.54 19.30 -7.35
CA ILE A 241 -11.95 19.64 -7.13
C ILE A 241 -12.41 20.83 -8.00
N SER A 242 -11.52 21.75 -8.35
CA SER A 242 -11.87 22.96 -9.11
C SER A 242 -12.26 22.66 -10.56
N LYS A 243 -11.84 21.50 -11.08
CA LYS A 243 -12.12 21.03 -12.44
C LYS A 243 -13.35 20.13 -12.53
N GLN A 244 -13.97 19.78 -11.41
CA GLN A 244 -15.08 18.82 -11.37
C GLN A 244 -16.43 19.46 -11.73
N PRO A 245 -17.47 18.67 -12.08
CA PRO A 245 -18.81 19.20 -12.29
C PRO A 245 -19.34 20.03 -11.11
N ALA A 246 -20.18 21.02 -11.41
CA ALA A 246 -20.71 21.95 -10.40
C ALA A 246 -21.42 21.25 -9.23
N GLU A 247 -22.10 20.14 -9.50
CA GLU A 247 -22.76 19.30 -8.48
C GLU A 247 -21.75 18.65 -7.53
N VAL A 248 -20.62 18.15 -8.04
CA VAL A 248 -19.53 17.60 -7.23
C VAL A 248 -18.92 18.69 -6.35
N GLN A 249 -18.63 19.86 -6.94
CA GLN A 249 -18.10 21.01 -6.20
C GLN A 249 -19.07 21.52 -5.14
N ALA A 250 -20.39 21.44 -5.38
CA ALA A 250 -21.40 21.83 -4.41
C ALA A 250 -21.42 20.87 -3.22
N LEU A 251 -21.26 19.56 -3.44
CA LEU A 251 -21.19 18.57 -2.38
C LEU A 251 -19.91 18.69 -1.54
N ASP A 252 -18.75 18.94 -2.17
CA ASP A 252 -17.49 19.18 -1.44
C ASP A 252 -17.59 20.33 -0.43
N ARG A 253 -18.32 21.38 -0.80
CA ARG A 253 -18.51 22.58 0.04
C ARG A 253 -19.38 22.35 1.28
N GLN A 254 -20.06 21.21 1.42
CA GLN A 254 -21.07 21.03 2.48
C GLN A 254 -20.49 20.78 3.88
N ASN A 255 -19.33 20.11 4.01
CA ASN A 255 -18.85 19.66 5.32
C ASN A 255 -17.36 19.94 5.59
N GLY A 256 -16.64 20.58 4.67
CA GLY A 256 -15.22 20.95 4.83
C GLY A 256 -14.24 19.77 4.89
N MET A 257 -14.73 18.53 4.78
CA MET A 257 -13.91 17.32 4.89
C MET A 257 -12.99 17.13 3.70
N GLY A 258 -13.47 17.39 2.48
CA GLY A 258 -12.71 17.17 1.25
C GLY A 258 -11.35 17.88 1.23
N PRO A 259 -11.24 19.19 1.58
CA PRO A 259 -9.95 19.85 1.71
C PRO A 259 -8.95 19.14 2.64
N ALA A 260 -9.41 18.58 3.76
CA ALA A 260 -8.56 17.85 4.69
C ALA A 260 -8.12 16.50 4.11
N ILE A 261 -9.07 15.72 3.57
CA ILE A 261 -8.79 14.41 2.97
C ILE A 261 -7.87 14.53 1.77
N ARG A 262 -8.03 15.55 0.91
CA ARG A 262 -7.13 15.83 -0.22
C ARG A 262 -5.68 16.05 0.17
N GLN A 263 -5.44 16.76 1.28
CA GLN A 263 -4.06 16.95 1.76
C GLN A 263 -3.48 15.67 2.33
N ILE A 264 -4.29 14.88 3.05
CA ILE A 264 -3.86 13.60 3.61
C ILE A 264 -3.59 12.58 2.50
N GLY A 265 -4.49 12.47 1.52
CA GLY A 265 -4.35 11.58 0.35
C GLY A 265 -3.08 11.88 -0.45
N ARG A 266 -2.82 13.16 -0.73
CA ARG A 266 -1.55 13.61 -1.34
C ARG A 266 -0.34 13.15 -0.52
N LEU A 267 -0.37 13.34 0.81
CA LEU A 267 0.75 12.96 1.67
C LEU A 267 0.98 11.44 1.69
N ILE A 268 -0.08 10.64 1.70
CA ILE A 268 0.00 9.17 1.73
C ILE A 268 0.71 8.60 0.51
N ASP A 269 0.56 9.22 -0.67
CA ASP A 269 1.18 8.74 -1.92
C ASP A 269 2.71 8.59 -1.84
N TYR A 270 3.36 9.50 -1.11
CA TYR A 270 4.80 9.46 -0.89
C TYR A 270 5.20 9.13 0.54
N ALA A 271 4.34 9.27 1.54
CA ALA A 271 4.58 8.91 2.93
C ALA A 271 3.41 8.08 3.50
N PRO A 272 3.31 6.77 3.20
CA PRO A 272 2.16 5.94 3.55
C PRO A 272 1.80 5.94 5.03
N GLN A 273 2.78 6.11 5.93
CA GLN A 273 2.56 6.21 7.37
C GLN A 273 1.67 7.41 7.76
N ALA A 274 1.52 8.42 6.91
CA ALA A 274 0.60 9.52 7.13
C ALA A 274 -0.88 9.11 7.10
N ALA A 275 -1.20 7.88 6.71
CA ALA A 275 -2.53 7.31 6.82
C ALA A 275 -3.07 7.32 8.26
N ILE A 276 -2.20 7.44 9.28
CA ILE A 276 -2.57 7.67 10.69
C ILE A 276 -3.46 8.92 10.86
N LEU A 277 -3.32 9.93 10.00
CA LEU A 277 -4.11 11.16 10.10
C LEU A 277 -5.60 10.92 9.82
N LEU A 278 -5.97 9.90 9.03
CA LEU A 278 -7.36 9.59 8.71
C LEU A 278 -8.18 9.11 9.92
N PRO A 279 -7.77 8.06 10.67
CA PRO A 279 -8.47 7.69 11.88
C PRO A 279 -8.43 8.80 12.93
N LEU A 280 -7.36 9.61 13.01
CA LEU A 280 -7.34 10.77 13.92
C LEU A 280 -8.38 11.82 13.54
N VAL A 281 -8.54 12.16 12.26
CA VAL A 281 -9.62 13.05 11.79
C VAL A 281 -10.98 12.46 12.15
N ASN A 282 -11.17 11.16 11.95
CA ASN A 282 -12.44 10.48 12.26
C ASN A 282 -12.74 10.45 13.78
N GLN A 283 -11.73 10.27 14.63
CA GLN A 283 -11.88 10.19 16.09
C GLN A 283 -12.07 11.56 16.74
N THR A 284 -11.31 12.56 16.29
CA THR A 284 -11.29 13.90 16.90
C THR A 284 -12.28 14.86 16.25
N GLY A 285 -12.64 14.63 14.99
CA GLY A 285 -13.36 15.60 14.15
C GLY A 285 -12.51 16.80 13.72
N ASP A 286 -11.22 16.87 14.06
CA ASP A 286 -10.38 18.04 13.78
C ASP A 286 -9.79 18.02 12.37
N LEU A 287 -10.44 18.73 11.46
CA LEU A 287 -10.03 18.85 10.05
C LEU A 287 -8.68 19.55 9.86
N ARG A 288 -8.16 20.26 10.88
CA ARG A 288 -6.82 20.89 10.83
C ARG A 288 -5.69 19.87 10.72
N LEU A 289 -5.93 18.62 11.10
CA LEU A 289 -4.99 17.53 10.83
C LEU A 289 -4.72 17.34 9.32
N GLY A 290 -5.71 17.60 8.47
CA GLY A 290 -5.49 17.63 7.02
C GLY A 290 -5.04 19.00 6.53
N THR A 291 -5.78 20.05 6.87
CA THR A 291 -5.58 21.39 6.28
C THR A 291 -4.37 22.15 6.82
N THR A 292 -3.87 21.80 8.01
CA THR A 292 -2.66 22.37 8.61
C THR A 292 -1.51 21.36 8.56
N VAL A 293 -1.68 20.17 9.17
CA VAL A 293 -0.55 19.23 9.34
C VAL A 293 -0.15 18.60 8.00
N ALA A 294 -1.08 17.89 7.33
CA ALA A 294 -0.75 17.26 6.05
C ALA A 294 -0.36 18.30 4.98
N ALA A 295 -1.04 19.45 4.93
CA ALA A 295 -0.69 20.54 4.01
C ALA A 295 0.74 21.07 4.23
N ALA A 296 1.15 21.31 5.49
CA ALA A 296 2.50 21.78 5.80
C ALA A 296 3.57 20.74 5.44
N LEU A 297 3.31 19.45 5.69
CA LEU A 297 4.23 18.36 5.31
C LEU A 297 4.36 18.24 3.79
N ASN A 298 3.24 18.31 3.04
CA ASN A 298 3.27 18.34 1.58
C ASN A 298 4.11 19.51 1.06
N ALA A 299 3.98 20.69 1.67
CA ALA A 299 4.78 21.87 1.30
C ALA A 299 6.28 21.69 1.62
N GLN A 300 6.62 21.10 2.77
CA GLN A 300 8.01 20.82 3.15
C GLN A 300 8.65 19.77 2.22
N ILE A 301 7.90 18.75 1.80
CA ILE A 301 8.35 17.74 0.84
C ILE A 301 8.54 18.37 -0.55
N ALA A 302 7.56 19.14 -1.02
CA ALA A 302 7.68 19.88 -2.29
C ALA A 302 8.87 20.85 -2.28
N GLY A 303 9.14 21.48 -1.12
CA GLY A 303 10.29 22.34 -0.87
C GLY A 303 11.61 21.59 -0.62
N LYS A 304 11.63 20.26 -0.70
CA LYS A 304 12.80 19.38 -0.44
C LYS A 304 13.40 19.52 0.96
N GLN A 305 12.62 20.01 1.93
CA GLN A 305 13.01 20.07 3.35
C GLN A 305 12.83 18.71 4.04
N LEU A 306 11.92 17.89 3.52
CA LEU A 306 11.69 16.52 3.95
C LEU A 306 11.83 15.57 2.76
N ASP A 307 12.48 14.42 2.98
CA ASP A 307 12.61 13.36 1.99
C ASP A 307 11.86 12.11 2.46
N PRO A 308 10.63 11.86 1.96
CA PRO A 308 9.80 10.77 2.44
C PRO A 308 10.30 9.37 2.02
N VAL A 309 11.25 9.29 1.07
CA VAL A 309 11.82 8.03 0.56
C VAL A 309 13.08 7.68 1.35
N ASN A 310 14.00 8.63 1.49
CA ASN A 310 15.28 8.39 2.13
C ASN A 310 15.23 8.59 3.66
N ASP A 311 14.38 9.50 4.16
CA ASP A 311 14.21 9.77 5.59
C ASP A 311 12.72 9.81 6.02
N PRO A 312 12.02 8.66 5.98
CA PRO A 312 10.62 8.59 6.39
C PRO A 312 10.41 8.86 7.89
N ASP A 313 11.44 8.71 8.73
CA ASP A 313 11.34 8.96 10.16
C ASP A 313 11.34 10.48 10.46
N ALA A 314 12.03 11.31 9.66
CA ALA A 314 11.90 12.77 9.73
C ALA A 314 10.49 13.25 9.38
N VAL A 315 9.85 12.68 8.34
CA VAL A 315 8.45 12.99 8.01
C VAL A 315 7.52 12.62 9.15
N THR A 316 7.73 11.45 9.76
CA THR A 316 6.93 10.98 10.90
C THR A 316 7.10 11.88 12.13
N THR A 317 8.31 12.38 12.36
CA THR A 317 8.62 13.32 13.44
C THR A 317 7.96 14.67 13.23
N ALA A 318 8.04 15.23 12.01
CA ALA A 318 7.37 16.48 11.66
C ALA A 318 5.83 16.35 11.74
N MET A 319 5.29 15.16 11.38
CA MET A 319 3.88 14.87 11.55
C MET A 319 3.46 14.86 13.02
N LEU A 320 4.25 14.24 13.92
CA LEU A 320 3.97 14.25 15.35
C LEU A 320 3.93 15.68 15.91
N ASP A 321 4.89 16.53 15.53
CA ASP A 321 4.93 17.94 15.94
C ASP A 321 3.67 18.70 15.49
N GLY A 322 3.23 18.48 14.24
CA GLY A 322 1.99 19.06 13.73
C GLY A 322 0.73 18.54 14.45
N ILE A 323 0.66 17.24 14.78
CA ILE A 323 -0.46 16.68 15.55
C ILE A 323 -0.48 17.28 16.96
N ASP A 324 0.69 17.39 17.62
CA ASP A 324 0.83 18.01 18.94
C ASP A 324 0.40 19.49 18.93
N HIS A 325 0.77 20.23 17.88
CA HIS A 325 0.37 21.62 17.70
C HIS A 325 -1.15 21.78 17.54
N VAL A 326 -1.80 20.88 16.80
CA VAL A 326 -3.24 20.97 16.50
C VAL A 326 -4.11 20.48 17.66
N LEU A 327 -3.79 19.31 18.21
CA LEU A 327 -4.60 18.65 19.25
C LEU A 327 -4.15 19.03 20.67
N GLY A 328 -2.89 19.43 20.85
CA GLY A 328 -2.26 19.53 22.15
C GLY A 328 -1.73 18.18 22.65
N HIS A 329 -0.72 18.26 23.52
CA HIS A 329 0.04 17.10 24.01
C HIS A 329 -0.82 15.97 24.58
N ARG A 330 -1.77 16.30 25.47
CA ARG A 330 -2.63 15.31 26.14
C ARG A 330 -3.50 14.55 25.13
N ASP A 331 -4.21 15.28 24.27
CA ASP A 331 -5.16 14.68 23.34
C ASP A 331 -4.43 13.92 22.22
N ARG A 332 -3.25 14.39 21.81
CA ARG A 332 -2.35 13.64 20.93
C ARG A 332 -1.99 12.28 21.51
N GLU A 333 -1.51 12.21 22.76
CA GLU A 333 -1.16 10.92 23.37
C GLU A 333 -2.36 9.98 23.49
N ASP A 334 -3.50 10.50 23.95
CA ASP A 334 -4.71 9.70 24.12
C ASP A 334 -5.20 9.13 22.78
N ASN A 335 -5.29 9.95 21.73
CA ASN A 335 -5.76 9.48 20.43
C ASN A 335 -4.77 8.52 19.75
N LEU A 336 -3.46 8.78 19.82
CA LEU A 336 -2.45 7.90 19.21
C LEU A 336 -2.36 6.52 19.87
N ARG A 337 -2.69 6.41 21.16
CA ARG A 337 -2.75 5.13 21.88
C ARG A 337 -3.88 4.24 21.37
N HIS A 338 -5.02 4.85 21.00
CA HIS A 338 -6.21 4.15 20.55
C HIS A 338 -6.29 4.00 19.01
N ALA A 339 -5.48 4.77 18.27
CA ALA A 339 -5.33 4.61 16.83
C ALA A 339 -4.51 3.34 16.51
N LEU A 340 -5.22 2.27 16.17
CA LEU A 340 -4.60 1.06 15.62
C LEU A 340 -4.18 1.31 14.17
N ILE A 341 -2.90 1.12 13.87
CA ILE A 341 -2.45 1.04 12.49
C ILE A 341 -2.53 -0.43 12.10
N PHE A 342 -3.69 -0.83 11.56
CA PHE A 342 -3.98 -2.23 11.28
C PHE A 342 -2.86 -2.90 10.50
N GLU A 343 -2.31 -2.25 9.46
CA GLU A 343 -1.21 -2.76 8.63
C GLU A 343 0.10 -2.99 9.39
N MET A 344 0.39 -2.18 10.42
CA MET A 344 1.66 -2.24 11.17
C MET A 344 1.59 -3.18 12.38
N GLY A 345 0.40 -3.60 12.82
CA GLY A 345 0.25 -4.54 13.94
C GLY A 345 0.79 -4.00 15.28
N GLU A 346 0.82 -2.67 15.44
CA GLU A 346 1.13 -1.93 16.66
C GLU A 346 0.27 -0.65 16.75
N THR A 347 0.30 0.02 17.90
CA THR A 347 -0.38 1.32 18.07
C THR A 347 0.36 2.43 17.33
N ALA A 348 -0.35 3.49 16.94
CA ALA A 348 0.27 4.65 16.32
C ALA A 348 1.27 5.34 17.25
N GLU A 349 0.98 5.39 18.55
CA GLU A 349 1.90 5.87 19.61
C GLU A 349 3.25 5.13 19.54
N SER A 350 3.25 3.79 19.57
CA SER A 350 4.48 2.99 19.58
C SER A 350 5.27 3.11 18.27
N PHE A 351 4.59 3.18 17.12
CA PHE A 351 5.23 3.40 15.83
C PHE A 351 5.92 4.76 15.77
N ILE A 352 5.21 5.83 16.16
CA ILE A 352 5.71 7.21 16.08
C ILE A 352 6.85 7.44 17.08
N ASP A 353 6.72 6.98 18.32
CA ASP A 353 7.80 7.09 19.31
C ASP A 353 9.09 6.42 18.83
N ARG A 354 8.97 5.26 18.18
CA ARG A 354 10.11 4.54 17.60
C ARG A 354 10.74 5.32 16.45
N ALA A 355 9.94 5.90 15.57
CA ALA A 355 10.43 6.75 14.49
C ALA A 355 11.13 8.00 15.02
N LEU A 356 10.56 8.66 16.03
CA LEU A 356 11.16 9.81 16.71
C LEU A 356 12.49 9.43 17.37
N ALA A 357 12.55 8.28 18.06
CA ALA A 357 13.79 7.80 18.69
C ALA A 357 14.89 7.52 17.66
N ARG A 358 14.57 6.82 16.56
CA ARG A 358 15.51 6.56 15.46
C ARG A 358 15.99 7.86 14.81
N SER A 359 15.07 8.76 14.45
CA SER A 359 15.41 10.06 13.84
C SER A 359 16.32 10.88 14.74
N THR A 360 16.00 10.94 16.04
CA THR A 360 16.80 11.67 17.03
C THR A 360 18.20 11.07 17.17
N LEU A 361 18.33 9.74 17.23
CA LEU A 361 19.62 9.05 17.43
C LEU A 361 20.45 8.89 16.15
N ALA A 362 19.90 9.13 14.97
CA ALA A 362 20.54 8.86 13.67
C ALA A 362 21.93 9.51 13.56
N SER A 363 22.05 10.81 13.82
CA SER A 363 23.35 11.51 13.74
C SER A 363 24.39 10.97 14.71
N PHE A 364 23.97 10.52 15.90
CA PHE A 364 24.88 9.88 16.85
C PHE A 364 25.31 8.51 16.34
N MET A 365 24.36 7.68 15.87
CA MET A 365 24.63 6.35 15.35
C MET A 365 25.53 6.35 14.11
N GLN A 366 25.39 7.36 13.25
CA GLN A 366 26.22 7.57 12.05
C GLN A 366 27.62 8.11 12.36
N GLY A 367 27.89 8.49 13.62
CA GLY A 367 29.18 9.04 14.02
C GLY A 367 29.34 10.55 13.76
N ASN A 368 28.30 11.24 13.28
CA ASN A 368 28.32 12.67 13.01
C ASN A 368 28.40 13.51 14.30
N VAL A 369 27.94 12.97 15.42
CA VAL A 369 28.11 13.57 16.76
C VAL A 369 28.69 12.59 17.77
N ALA A 370 29.52 13.12 18.67
CA ALA A 370 30.25 12.33 19.66
C ALA A 370 29.39 11.90 20.86
N LYS A 371 28.38 12.69 21.22
CA LYS A 371 27.51 12.44 22.39
C LYS A 371 26.08 12.16 21.93
N PRO A 372 25.35 11.30 22.64
CA PRO A 372 23.93 11.10 22.37
C PRO A 372 23.15 12.41 22.65
N PRO A 373 22.11 12.69 21.87
CA PRO A 373 21.23 13.84 22.10
C PRO A 373 20.40 13.68 23.38
N PRO A 374 19.84 14.78 23.92
CA PRO A 374 18.89 14.70 25.03
C PRO A 374 17.58 14.04 24.61
N ARG A 375 16.78 13.60 25.59
CA ARG A 375 15.44 13.05 25.38
C ARG A 375 14.55 14.05 24.62
N PRO A 376 13.92 13.66 23.50
CA PRO A 376 12.96 14.52 22.81
C PRO A 376 11.75 14.84 23.69
N LYS A 377 11.29 16.10 23.66
CA LYS A 377 10.13 16.55 24.45
C LYS A 377 8.83 15.85 24.06
N LEU A 378 8.67 15.51 22.78
CA LEU A 378 7.45 14.91 22.25
C LEU A 378 7.34 13.40 22.55
N LEU A 379 8.43 12.76 22.98
CA LEU A 379 8.50 11.33 23.20
C LEU A 379 7.68 10.92 24.43
N THR A 380 6.76 9.96 24.28
CA THR A 380 5.90 9.55 25.40
C THR A 380 6.70 8.83 26.48
N ALA A 381 6.21 8.86 27.72
CA ALA A 381 6.83 8.19 28.86
C ALA A 381 6.99 6.67 28.67
N ALA A 382 6.24 6.06 27.75
CA ALA A 382 6.29 4.63 27.46
C ALA A 382 7.59 4.20 26.75
N LEU A 383 8.25 5.08 25.98
CA LEU A 383 9.51 4.72 25.32
C LEU A 383 10.70 4.82 26.30
N PRO A 384 11.45 3.72 26.55
CA PRO A 384 12.57 3.69 27.48
C PRO A 384 13.82 4.35 26.88
N TRP A 385 13.83 5.69 26.83
CA TRP A 385 14.88 6.49 26.18
C TRP A 385 16.30 6.19 26.67
N GLU A 386 16.51 6.07 27.98
CA GLU A 386 17.85 5.80 28.54
C GLU A 386 18.39 4.42 28.11
N GLN A 387 17.50 3.42 27.97
CA GLN A 387 17.88 2.11 27.43
C GLN A 387 18.32 2.23 25.96
N TRP A 388 17.59 3.00 25.15
CA TRP A 388 17.93 3.26 23.75
C TRP A 388 19.28 3.97 23.61
N VAL A 389 19.52 5.01 24.40
CA VAL A 389 20.80 5.74 24.42
C VAL A 389 21.95 4.83 24.88
N GLY A 390 21.75 4.05 25.94
CA GLY A 390 22.75 3.09 26.42
C GLY A 390 23.10 2.03 25.38
N LEU A 391 22.09 1.49 24.69
CA LEU A 391 22.28 0.55 23.58
C LEU A 391 23.01 1.17 22.39
N ALA A 392 22.67 2.41 22.04
CA ALA A 392 23.35 3.15 20.98
C ALA A 392 24.86 3.31 21.29
N GLY A 393 25.20 3.62 22.55
CA GLY A 393 26.59 3.67 23.01
C GLY A 393 27.33 2.34 22.86
N ARG A 394 26.73 1.24 23.35
CA ARG A 394 27.29 -0.12 23.25
C ARG A 394 27.52 -0.55 21.80
N LEU A 395 26.55 -0.29 20.93
CA LEU A 395 26.64 -0.60 19.50
C LEU A 395 27.78 0.14 18.81
N LYS A 396 27.98 1.44 19.13
CA LYS A 396 29.12 2.21 18.60
C LYS A 396 30.46 1.72 19.11
N ALA A 397 30.52 1.22 20.34
CA ALA A 397 31.72 0.62 20.93
C ALA A 397 32.01 -0.80 20.39
N GLY A 398 31.11 -1.37 19.57
CA GLY A 398 31.25 -2.73 19.06
C GLY A 398 31.01 -3.82 20.11
N GLU A 399 30.30 -3.48 21.20
CA GLU A 399 30.00 -4.40 22.28
C GLU A 399 28.93 -5.43 21.87
N ALA A 400 28.96 -6.60 22.53
CA ALA A 400 27.96 -7.63 22.34
C ALA A 400 26.58 -7.18 22.86
N ILE A 401 25.54 -7.45 22.08
CA ILE A 401 24.15 -7.12 22.44
C ILE A 401 23.43 -8.37 22.95
N ALA A 402 22.86 -8.25 24.14
CA ALA A 402 22.07 -9.29 24.78
C ALA A 402 20.81 -9.62 23.95
N PRO A 403 20.37 -10.90 23.88
CA PRO A 403 19.24 -11.33 23.06
C PRO A 403 17.94 -10.50 23.21
N GLU A 404 17.63 -10.07 24.43
CA GLU A 404 16.47 -9.26 24.80
C GLU A 404 16.52 -7.83 24.26
N ASP A 405 17.71 -7.30 24.01
CA ASP A 405 17.92 -5.94 23.50
C ASP A 405 17.97 -5.88 21.96
N ARG A 406 17.97 -7.03 21.27
CA ARG A 406 18.23 -7.11 19.82
C ARG A 406 17.20 -6.39 18.96
N ILE A 407 15.93 -6.30 19.41
CA ILE A 407 14.90 -5.55 18.68
C ILE A 407 15.24 -4.06 18.65
N VAL A 408 15.53 -3.46 19.80
CA VAL A 408 15.92 -2.04 19.88
C VAL A 408 17.23 -1.80 19.15
N ALA A 409 18.19 -2.72 19.30
CA ALA A 409 19.46 -2.63 18.58
C ALA A 409 19.28 -2.66 17.05
N ALA A 410 18.32 -3.43 16.54
CA ALA A 410 18.00 -3.44 15.11
C ALA A 410 17.44 -2.09 14.65
N ASP A 411 16.55 -1.46 15.42
CA ASP A 411 16.06 -0.11 15.13
C ASP A 411 17.20 0.93 15.12
N LEU A 412 18.17 0.79 16.01
CA LEU A 412 19.37 1.65 16.04
C LEU A 412 20.27 1.41 14.83
N MET A 413 20.39 0.17 14.33
CA MET A 413 21.08 -0.11 13.07
C MET A 413 20.34 0.48 11.87
N ILE A 414 19.00 0.54 11.89
CA ILE A 414 18.22 1.26 10.87
C ILE A 414 18.54 2.77 10.93
N ALA A 415 18.62 3.36 12.13
CA ALA A 415 19.02 4.76 12.31
C ALA A 415 20.46 5.04 11.83
N ALA A 416 21.33 4.03 11.89
CA ALA A 416 22.70 4.07 11.37
C ALA A 416 22.79 3.88 9.84
N ASP A 417 21.66 3.70 9.13
CA ASP A 417 21.58 3.30 7.71
C ASP A 417 22.33 1.97 7.42
N ARG A 418 22.25 1.02 8.36
CA ARG A 418 22.88 -0.31 8.30
C ARG A 418 21.82 -1.42 8.27
N PRO A 419 21.03 -1.54 7.19
CA PRO A 419 19.89 -2.47 7.12
C PRO A 419 20.29 -3.94 7.24
N ALA A 420 21.47 -4.32 6.75
CA ALA A 420 21.97 -5.70 6.87
C ALA A 420 22.22 -6.11 8.32
N ASP A 421 22.81 -5.21 9.11
CA ASP A 421 23.09 -5.45 10.53
C ASP A 421 21.81 -5.44 11.36
N ALA A 422 20.86 -4.56 11.02
CA ALA A 422 19.52 -4.58 11.61
C ALA A 422 18.88 -5.97 11.42
N LEU A 423 18.89 -6.49 10.19
CA LEU A 423 18.31 -7.80 9.90
C LEU A 423 19.05 -8.94 10.61
N ALA A 424 20.38 -8.88 10.75
CA ALA A 424 21.15 -9.89 11.49
C ALA A 424 20.74 -9.96 12.98
N LEU A 425 20.46 -8.81 13.59
CA LEU A 425 19.94 -8.73 14.96
C LEU A 425 18.50 -9.29 15.05
N LEU A 426 17.62 -8.93 14.10
CA LEU A 426 16.25 -9.42 14.06
C LEU A 426 16.20 -10.96 13.90
N LYS A 427 17.10 -11.53 13.10
CA LYS A 427 17.19 -12.99 12.87
C LYS A 427 17.53 -13.81 14.11
N THR A 428 18.11 -13.18 15.13
CA THR A 428 18.67 -13.87 16.29
C THR A 428 17.97 -13.50 17.60
N THR A 429 16.94 -12.66 17.59
CA THR A 429 16.19 -12.31 18.79
C THR A 429 15.20 -13.41 19.20
N GLY A 430 14.85 -13.46 20.49
CA GLY A 430 13.81 -14.35 21.02
C GLY A 430 12.38 -13.86 20.73
N ASP A 431 12.17 -12.57 20.49
CA ASP A 431 10.86 -12.01 20.10
C ASP A 431 10.65 -12.12 18.58
N TRP A 432 10.37 -13.34 18.13
CA TRP A 432 10.13 -13.66 16.73
C TRP A 432 9.02 -12.81 16.10
N LYS A 433 7.93 -12.55 16.83
CA LYS A 433 6.78 -11.80 16.30
C LYS A 433 7.16 -10.37 15.95
N THR A 434 7.87 -9.69 16.86
CA THR A 434 8.36 -8.34 16.57
C THR A 434 9.43 -8.39 15.48
N ALA A 435 10.30 -9.39 15.47
CA ALA A 435 11.34 -9.54 14.44
C ALA A 435 10.78 -9.62 13.02
N VAL A 436 9.75 -10.46 12.81
CA VAL A 436 9.05 -10.61 11.53
C VAL A 436 8.42 -9.29 11.10
N ARG A 437 7.69 -8.61 12.00
CA ARG A 437 7.10 -7.30 11.72
C ARG A 437 8.15 -6.26 11.32
N ARG A 438 9.23 -6.12 12.08
CA ARG A 438 10.30 -5.15 11.79
C ARG A 438 11.05 -5.47 10.51
N SER A 439 11.19 -6.75 10.17
CA SER A 439 11.80 -7.18 8.91
C SER A 439 10.93 -6.83 7.70
N HIS A 440 9.62 -6.96 7.81
CA HIS A 440 8.68 -6.52 6.76
C HIS A 440 8.67 -4.99 6.61
N GLU A 441 8.61 -4.24 7.71
CA GLU A 441 8.75 -2.78 7.68
C GLU A 441 10.06 -2.33 7.01
N LEU A 442 11.17 -3.00 7.33
CA LEU A 442 12.47 -2.73 6.71
C LEU A 442 12.43 -3.04 5.20
N ALA A 443 11.87 -4.18 4.79
CA ALA A 443 11.75 -4.55 3.39
C ALA A 443 10.92 -3.52 2.60
N LEU A 444 9.80 -3.04 3.15
CA LEU A 444 8.99 -1.98 2.54
C LEU A 444 9.75 -0.66 2.39
N ARG A 445 10.51 -0.25 3.42
CA ARG A 445 11.34 0.97 3.37
C ARG A 445 12.42 0.86 2.30
N LEU A 446 13.08 -0.29 2.20
CA LEU A 446 14.14 -0.52 1.20
C LEU A 446 13.56 -0.64 -0.21
N ASP A 447 12.43 -1.33 -0.39
CA ASP A 447 11.75 -1.45 -1.68
C ASP A 447 11.38 -0.07 -2.23
N ARG A 448 10.86 0.83 -1.38
CA ARG A 448 10.55 2.22 -1.74
C ARG A 448 11.76 3.02 -2.22
N ARG A 449 12.96 2.73 -1.70
CA ARG A 449 14.24 3.33 -2.15
C ARG A 449 14.75 2.71 -3.46
N CYS A 450 14.13 1.63 -3.92
CA CYS A 450 14.53 0.85 -5.09
C CYS A 450 13.44 0.90 -6.19
N ALA A 451 12.71 -0.20 -6.39
CA ALA A 451 11.73 -0.34 -7.47
C ALA A 451 10.28 -0.05 -7.02
N ASP A 452 10.05 0.10 -5.72
CA ASP A 452 8.76 0.39 -5.10
C ASP A 452 7.63 -0.55 -5.58
N LEU A 453 7.96 -1.84 -5.59
CA LEU A 453 7.12 -2.89 -6.15
C LEU A 453 5.85 -3.10 -5.33
N LEU A 454 5.93 -2.90 -4.01
CA LEU A 454 4.82 -3.05 -3.08
C LEU A 454 3.96 -1.79 -2.95
N ARG A 455 4.19 -0.76 -3.78
CA ARG A 455 3.33 0.43 -3.80
C ARG A 455 1.86 0.04 -4.03
N PRO A 456 0.94 0.44 -3.13
CA PRO A 456 -0.47 0.17 -3.29
C PRO A 456 -1.04 0.97 -4.49
N PRO A 457 -2.09 0.46 -5.15
CA PRO A 457 -2.70 1.14 -6.29
C PRO A 457 -3.46 2.41 -5.89
N MET A 458 -4.00 2.44 -4.68
CA MET A 458 -4.69 3.58 -4.06
C MET A 458 -4.18 3.78 -2.63
N PRO A 459 -4.23 4.99 -2.07
CA PRO A 459 -3.99 5.22 -0.65
C PRO A 459 -4.79 4.25 0.23
N ILE A 460 -4.16 3.65 1.24
CA ILE A 460 -4.80 2.75 2.24
C ILE A 460 -5.25 1.40 1.66
N SER A 461 -4.94 1.10 0.39
CA SER A 461 -5.16 -0.23 -0.18
C SER A 461 -3.95 -1.14 0.03
N ARG A 462 -4.15 -2.45 -0.10
CA ARG A 462 -3.05 -3.43 -0.04
C ARG A 462 -2.13 -3.33 -1.26
N PRO A 463 -0.88 -3.82 -1.18
CA PRO A 463 -0.02 -3.95 -2.34
C PRO A 463 -0.69 -4.71 -3.49
N LEU A 464 -0.50 -4.20 -4.71
CA LEU A 464 -0.92 -4.83 -5.96
C LEU A 464 0.27 -5.55 -6.58
N TYR A 465 0.24 -6.88 -6.59
CA TYR A 465 1.29 -7.70 -7.22
C TYR A 465 1.17 -7.60 -8.75
N ARG A 466 2.14 -6.94 -9.37
CA ARG A 466 2.14 -6.67 -10.81
C ARG A 466 3.06 -7.68 -11.49
N PHE A 467 2.47 -8.60 -12.22
CA PHE A 467 3.16 -9.46 -13.16
C PHE A 467 2.68 -9.14 -14.58
N GLU A 468 3.61 -9.20 -15.54
CA GLU A 468 3.25 -9.19 -16.95
C GLU A 468 2.71 -10.57 -17.34
N PRO A 469 1.66 -10.65 -18.17
CA PRO A 469 1.21 -11.91 -18.74
C PRO A 469 2.33 -12.66 -19.46
N ARG A 470 2.27 -13.99 -19.44
CA ARG A 470 3.31 -14.87 -20.00
C ARG A 470 2.73 -15.97 -20.86
#